data_AF-A0A7I6GXZ9-F1
#
_entry.id   AF-A0A7I6GXZ9-F1
#
_cell.length_a   1.000
_cell.length_b   1.000
_cell.length_c   1.000
_cell.angle_alpha   90.00
_cell.angle_beta   90.00
_cell.angle_gamma   90.00
#
_symmetry.space_group_name_H-M   'P 1'
#
loop_
_entity.id
_entity.type
_entity.pdbx_description
1 polymer ?
#
loop_
_entity_poly.entity_id
_entity_poly.type
_entity_poly.pdbx_seq_one_letter_code
_entity_poly.pdbx_strand_id
1 'polypeptide(L)'
;MTNLAYRTYNIESIKNEFLNIGFSEEAIDFVFLHNDNFNFEFLKEKIIDLEKNLRKDISNLDIKIDTVEKSLNLKIDTIEKSLNLKIDFVEKSLNAKIDSLDPKIINVEKTLQKDISSLDTKIDSVKTNFILK
;
A
#
# COMPACT_ATOMS: atom_id res chain seq x y z
N MET A 1 47.00 -47.86 30.51
CA MET A 1 46.62 -46.57 29.89
C MET A 1 45.25 -46.21 30.41
N THR A 2 45.14 -45.22 31.28
CA THR A 2 43.87 -44.78 31.86
C THR A 2 43.06 -44.04 30.81
N ASN A 3 41.81 -44.47 30.64
CA ASN A 3 40.82 -43.91 29.73
C ASN A 3 40.47 -42.49 30.18
N LEU A 4 40.98 -41.46 29.49
CA LEU A 4 40.48 -40.09 29.63
C LEU A 4 39.13 -40.02 28.91
N ALA A 5 38.06 -40.28 29.65
CA ALA A 5 36.72 -39.90 29.21
C ALA A 5 36.69 -38.37 29.07
N TYR A 6 36.62 -37.86 27.84
CA TYR A 6 36.39 -36.44 27.58
C TYR A 6 34.98 -36.09 28.08
N ARG A 7 34.89 -35.61 29.32
CA ARG A 7 33.71 -34.91 29.81
C ARG A 7 33.71 -33.52 29.18
N THR A 8 32.66 -33.20 28.43
CA THR A 8 32.40 -31.82 28.00
C THR A 8 31.95 -31.02 29.21
N TYR A 9 32.90 -30.43 29.93
CA TYR A 9 32.62 -29.46 30.97
C TYR A 9 32.35 -28.10 30.34
N ASN A 10 31.17 -27.52 30.56
CA ASN A 10 30.97 -26.10 30.27
C ASN A 10 31.77 -25.26 31.28
N ILE A 11 32.05 -23.99 30.92
CA ILE A 11 32.81 -23.05 31.76
C ILE A 11 32.30 -23.01 33.19
N GLU A 12 30.97 -23.03 33.37
CA GLU A 12 30.33 -23.02 34.67
C GLU A 12 30.66 -24.27 35.50
N SER A 13 30.68 -25.45 34.88
CA SER A 13 31.07 -26.69 35.55
C SER A 13 32.54 -26.66 35.96
N ILE A 14 33.41 -26.09 35.12
CA ILE A 14 34.84 -25.94 35.43
C ILE A 14 35.03 -24.93 36.57
N LYS A 15 34.32 -23.80 36.57
CA LYS A 15 34.34 -22.79 37.64
C LYS A 15 33.95 -23.43 38.98
N ASN A 16 32.87 -24.21 38.99
CA ASN A 16 32.42 -24.93 40.18
C ASN A 16 33.42 -26.00 40.65
N GLU A 17 34.11 -26.68 39.75
CA GLU A 17 35.17 -27.63 40.12
C GLU A 17 36.37 -26.92 40.78
N PHE A 18 36.82 -25.78 40.25
CA PHE A 18 37.88 -24.99 40.87
C PHE A 18 37.51 -24.46 42.26
N LEU A 19 36.26 -24.01 42.45
CA LEU A 19 35.75 -23.62 43.76
C LEU A 19 35.78 -24.81 44.73
N ASN A 20 35.33 -25.99 44.29
CA ASN A 20 35.27 -27.19 45.12
C ASN A 20 36.64 -27.71 45.57
N ILE A 21 37.70 -27.48 44.78
CA ILE A 21 39.08 -27.84 45.16
C ILE A 21 39.83 -26.71 45.89
N GLY A 22 39.15 -25.60 46.20
CA GLY A 22 39.64 -24.56 47.11
C GLY A 22 40.31 -23.34 46.47
N PHE A 23 40.16 -23.12 45.17
CA PHE A 23 40.57 -21.84 44.56
C PHE A 23 39.61 -20.72 44.96
N SER A 24 40.14 -19.50 45.13
CA SER A 24 39.30 -18.31 45.35
C SER A 24 38.63 -17.85 44.06
N GLU A 25 37.50 -17.16 44.17
CA GLU A 25 36.79 -16.61 43.00
C GLU A 25 37.69 -15.70 42.16
N GLU A 26 38.56 -14.90 42.80
CA GLU A 26 39.46 -13.98 42.11
C GLU A 26 40.53 -14.72 41.30
N ALA A 27 41.07 -15.82 41.83
CA ALA A 27 42.06 -16.64 41.13
C ALA A 27 41.43 -17.36 39.93
N ILE A 28 40.18 -17.83 40.09
CA ILE A 28 39.41 -18.46 39.01
C ILE A 28 39.11 -17.44 37.93
N ASP A 29 38.56 -16.29 38.31
CA ASP A 29 38.21 -15.23 37.36
C ASP A 29 39.46 -14.72 36.61
N PHE A 30 40.63 -14.63 37.26
CA PHE A 30 41.90 -14.31 36.57
C PHE A 30 42.28 -15.35 35.51
N VAL A 31 42.20 -16.65 35.83
CA VAL A 31 42.53 -17.74 34.90
C VAL A 31 41.54 -17.77 33.73
N PHE A 32 40.24 -17.60 34.00
CA PHE A 32 39.22 -17.60 32.96
C PHE A 32 39.28 -16.35 32.08
N LEU A 33 39.59 -15.18 32.64
CA LEU A 33 39.74 -13.94 31.88
C LEU A 33 40.86 -14.03 30.82
N HIS A 34 41.93 -14.76 31.13
CA HIS A 34 43.06 -14.99 30.22
C HIS A 34 42.92 -16.30 29.41
N ASN A 35 41.81 -17.02 29.58
CA ASN A 35 41.53 -18.22 28.82
C ASN A 35 40.74 -17.86 27.56
N ASP A 36 41.34 -18.08 26.39
CA ASP A 36 40.70 -17.79 25.09
C ASP A 36 39.36 -18.53 24.90
N ASN A 37 39.18 -19.70 25.52
CA ASN A 37 37.94 -20.48 25.46
C ASN A 37 36.79 -19.79 26.22
N PHE A 38 37.09 -19.08 27.33
CA PHE A 38 36.11 -18.28 28.05
C PHE A 38 35.65 -17.07 27.23
N ASN A 39 36.61 -16.35 26.63
CA ASN A 39 36.32 -15.21 25.77
C ASN A 39 35.51 -15.62 24.53
N PHE A 40 35.75 -16.81 23.98
CA PHE A 40 34.97 -17.35 22.86
C PHE A 40 33.51 -17.63 23.23
N GLU A 41 33.25 -18.34 24.33
CA GLU A 41 31.86 -18.61 24.75
C GLU A 41 31.12 -17.32 25.13
N PHE A 42 31.78 -16.37 25.80
CA PHE A 42 31.18 -15.06 26.07
C PHE A 42 30.80 -14.31 24.79
N LEU A 43 31.70 -14.27 23.80
CA LEU A 43 31.45 -13.61 22.52
C LEU A 43 30.32 -14.30 21.74
N LYS A 44 30.27 -15.63 21.78
CA LYS A 44 29.21 -16.43 21.17
C LYS A 44 27.84 -16.11 21.75
N GLU A 45 27.71 -16.01 23.07
CA GLU A 45 26.45 -15.59 23.71
C GLU A 45 26.04 -14.17 23.27
N LYS A 46 26.99 -13.22 23.20
CA LYS A 46 26.72 -11.86 22.69
C LYS A 46 26.26 -11.87 21.23
N ILE A 47 26.84 -12.72 20.39
CA ILE A 47 26.43 -12.87 18.99
C ILE A 47 25.01 -13.43 18.90
N ILE A 48 24.66 -14.44 19.72
CA ILE A 48 23.30 -15.01 19.76
C ILE A 48 22.28 -13.95 20.16
N ASP A 49 22.58 -13.13 21.17
CA ASP A 49 21.71 -12.03 21.61
C ASP A 49 21.53 -10.97 20.51
N LEU A 50 22.62 -10.58 19.84
CA LEU A 50 22.59 -9.66 18.71
C LEU A 50 21.75 -10.22 17.56
N GLU A 51 21.95 -11.48 17.20
CA GLU A 51 21.18 -12.16 16.16
C GLU A 51 19.68 -12.19 16.50
N LYS A 52 19.34 -12.50 17.76
CA LYS A 52 17.95 -12.50 18.23
C LYS A 52 17.30 -11.13 18.12
N ASN A 53 18.02 -10.07 18.48
CA ASN A 53 17.52 -8.70 18.37
C ASN A 53 17.36 -8.29 16.89
N LEU A 54 18.33 -8.60 16.04
CA LEU A 54 18.24 -8.35 14.59
C LEU A 54 17.06 -9.08 13.94
N ARG A 55 16.83 -10.35 14.29
CA ARG A 55 15.67 -11.11 13.80
C ARG A 55 14.35 -10.46 14.23
N LYS A 56 14.28 -9.95 15.46
CA LYS A 56 13.10 -9.23 15.96
C LYS A 56 12.90 -7.91 15.20
N ASP A 57 13.96 -7.15 14.95
CA ASP A 57 13.88 -5.90 14.21
C ASP A 57 13.47 -6.10 12.76
N ILE A 58 14.00 -7.14 12.09
CA ILE A 58 13.59 -7.54 10.73
C ILE A 58 12.10 -7.90 10.72
N SER A 59 11.64 -8.75 11.65
CA SER A 59 10.22 -9.11 11.73
C SER A 59 9.31 -7.89 11.98
N ASN A 60 9.75 -6.94 12.81
CA ASN A 60 9.01 -5.69 13.02
C ASN A 60 8.99 -4.81 11.76
N LEU A 61 10.06 -4.80 10.98
CA LEU A 61 10.12 -4.08 9.69
C LEU A 61 9.19 -4.73 8.67
N ASP A 62 9.16 -6.05 8.56
CA ASP A 62 8.24 -6.77 7.67
C ASP A 62 6.78 -6.42 7.98
N ILE A 63 6.39 -6.44 9.26
CA ILE A 63 5.04 -6.03 9.69
C ILE A 63 4.73 -4.57 9.30
N LYS A 64 5.70 -3.66 9.44
CA LYS A 64 5.53 -2.26 9.05
C LYS A 64 5.38 -2.11 7.55
N ILE A 65 6.17 -2.83 6.76
CA ILE A 65 6.09 -2.85 5.30
C ILE A 65 4.73 -3.36 4.86
N ASP A 66 4.28 -4.51 5.37
CA ASP A 66 2.96 -5.07 5.09
C ASP A 66 1.82 -4.10 5.43
N THR A 67 1.96 -3.38 6.54
CA THR A 67 0.96 -2.39 6.97
C THR A 67 0.92 -1.20 6.02
N VAL A 68 2.08 -0.69 5.60
CA VAL A 68 2.18 0.39 4.62
C VAL A 68 1.62 -0.04 3.28
N GLU A 69 1.97 -1.24 2.80
CA GLU A 69 1.46 -1.80 1.54
C GLU A 69 -0.07 -1.90 1.55
N LYS A 70 -0.66 -2.50 2.59
CA LYS A 70 -2.12 -2.59 2.74
C LYS A 70 -2.77 -1.21 2.78
N SER A 71 -2.17 -0.24 3.47
CA SER A 71 -2.70 1.13 3.54
C SER A 71 -2.67 1.83 2.18
N LEU A 72 -1.59 1.65 1.41
CA LEU A 72 -1.46 2.21 0.07
C LEU A 72 -2.46 1.59 -0.90
N ASN A 73 -2.61 0.26 -0.90
CA ASN A 73 -3.59 -0.44 -1.73
C ASN A 73 -5.01 0.06 -1.46
N LEU A 74 -5.41 0.17 -0.18
CA LEU A 74 -6.73 0.71 0.18
C LEU A 74 -6.95 2.16 -0.29
N LYS A 75 -5.91 3.00 -0.22
CA LYS A 75 -5.98 4.39 -0.71
C LYS A 75 -6.14 4.43 -2.23
N ILE A 76 -5.39 3.59 -2.96
CA ILE A 76 -5.48 3.48 -4.42
C ILE A 76 -6.89 3.04 -4.81
N ASP A 77 -7.42 1.95 -4.22
CA ASP A 77 -8.77 1.46 -4.50
C ASP A 77 -9.84 2.51 -4.24
N THR A 78 -9.68 3.29 -3.16
CA THR A 78 -10.62 4.36 -2.81
C THR A 78 -10.59 5.49 -3.83
N ILE A 79 -9.39 5.89 -4.27
CA ILE A 79 -9.21 6.93 -5.28
C ILE A 79 -9.80 6.46 -6.61
N GLU A 80 -9.51 5.23 -7.04
CA GLU A 80 -10.04 4.66 -8.28
C GLU A 80 -11.56 4.66 -8.29
N LYS A 81 -12.20 4.14 -7.23
CA LYS A 81 -13.67 4.15 -7.09
C LYS A 81 -14.24 5.57 -7.14
N SER A 82 -13.59 6.53 -6.46
CA SER A 82 -14.04 7.92 -6.46
C SER A 82 -13.93 8.57 -7.83
N LEU A 83 -12.85 8.30 -8.56
CA LEU A 83 -12.65 8.82 -9.92
C LEU A 83 -13.67 8.23 -10.89
N ASN A 84 -13.91 6.91 -10.84
CA ASN A 84 -14.91 6.25 -11.69
C ASN A 84 -16.31 6.84 -11.45
N LEU A 85 -16.73 7.03 -10.18
CA LEU A 85 -18.01 7.66 -9.87
C LEU A 85 -18.13 9.10 -10.40
N LYS A 86 -17.04 9.88 -10.33
CA LYS A 86 -17.01 11.25 -10.88
C LYS A 86 -17.11 11.26 -12.40
N ILE A 87 -16.43 10.33 -13.07
CA ILE A 87 -16.48 10.17 -14.52
C ILE A 87 -17.90 9.79 -14.95
N ASP A 88 -18.50 8.77 -14.32
CA ASP A 88 -19.87 8.35 -14.59
C ASP A 88 -20.89 9.49 -14.40
N PHE A 89 -20.70 10.30 -13.35
CA PHE A 89 -21.55 11.45 -13.08
C PHE A 89 -21.42 12.53 -14.17
N VAL A 90 -20.19 12.85 -14.58
CA VAL A 90 -19.93 13.82 -15.65
C VAL A 90 -20.53 13.33 -16.96
N GLU A 91 -20.33 12.05 -17.31
CA GLU A 91 -20.89 11.44 -18.51
C GLU A 91 -22.42 11.54 -18.54
N LYS A 92 -23.08 11.12 -17.45
CA LYS A 92 -24.55 11.22 -17.33
C LYS A 92 -25.04 12.67 -17.41
N SER A 93 -24.33 13.61 -16.78
CA SER A 93 -24.70 15.02 -16.84
C SER A 93 -24.53 15.62 -18.24
N LEU A 94 -23.50 15.22 -18.98
CA LEU A 94 -23.29 15.67 -20.35
C LEU A 94 -24.33 15.08 -21.30
N ASN A 95 -24.60 13.77 -21.18
CA ASN A 95 -25.65 13.10 -21.97
C ASN A 95 -27.01 13.76 -21.73
N ALA A 96 -27.40 13.99 -20.48
CA ALA A 96 -28.67 14.68 -20.18
C ALA A 96 -28.74 16.12 -20.77
N LYS A 97 -27.61 16.84 -20.82
CA LYS A 97 -27.55 18.16 -21.47
C LYS A 97 -27.71 18.03 -22.98
N ILE A 98 -27.05 17.05 -23.61
CA ILE A 98 -27.15 16.78 -25.05
C ILE A 98 -28.60 16.38 -25.41
N ASP A 99 -29.18 15.43 -24.68
CA ASP A 99 -30.57 14.98 -24.87
C ASP A 99 -31.57 16.14 -24.73
N SER A 100 -31.27 17.14 -23.90
CA SER A 100 -32.10 18.34 -23.75
C SER A 100 -32.06 19.30 -24.94
N LEU A 101 -31.09 19.17 -25.84
CA LEU A 101 -30.97 19.99 -27.04
C LEU A 101 -31.89 19.50 -28.16
N ASP A 102 -32.07 18.19 -28.32
CA ASP A 102 -32.94 17.59 -29.34
C ASP A 102 -34.36 18.19 -29.38
N PRO A 103 -35.13 18.27 -28.26
CA PRO A 103 -36.46 18.87 -28.30
C PRO A 103 -36.43 20.37 -28.61
N LYS A 104 -35.35 21.09 -28.26
CA LYS A 104 -35.19 22.51 -28.58
C LYS A 104 -34.97 22.70 -30.07
N ILE A 105 -34.14 21.86 -30.68
CA ILE A 105 -33.89 21.85 -32.13
C ILE A 105 -35.19 21.53 -32.86
N ILE A 106 -35.91 20.47 -32.46
CA ILE A 106 -37.20 20.10 -33.04
C ILE A 106 -38.22 21.25 -32.92
N ASN A 107 -38.23 21.99 -31.81
CA ASN A 107 -39.13 23.12 -31.63
C ASN A 107 -38.77 24.30 -32.56
N VAL A 108 -37.48 24.58 -32.73
CA VAL A 108 -37.00 25.58 -33.70
C VAL A 108 -37.39 25.16 -35.12
N GLU A 109 -37.15 23.91 -35.51
CA GLU A 109 -37.53 23.36 -36.81
C GLU A 109 -39.03 23.49 -37.08
N LYS A 110 -39.88 23.13 -36.11
CA LYS A 110 -41.35 23.28 -36.22
C LYS A 110 -41.78 24.73 -36.39
N THR A 111 -41.13 25.65 -35.68
CA THR A 111 -41.43 27.09 -35.76
C THR A 111 -41.09 27.62 -37.16
N LEU A 112 -39.88 27.32 -37.65
CA LEU A 112 -39.44 27.71 -38.98
C LEU A 112 -40.33 27.11 -40.09
N GLN A 113 -40.74 25.84 -39.95
CA GLN A 113 -41.63 25.20 -40.90
C GLN A 113 -42.99 25.93 -40.99
N LYS A 114 -43.53 26.38 -39.85
CA LYS A 114 -44.78 27.15 -39.81
C LYS A 114 -44.62 28.51 -40.48
N ASP A 115 -43.52 29.20 -40.21
CA ASP A 115 -43.23 30.51 -40.80
C ASP A 115 -43.08 30.42 -42.32
N ILE A 116 -42.38 29.39 -42.81
CA ILE A 116 -42.25 29.10 -44.26
C ILE A 116 -43.62 28.85 -44.88
N SER A 117 -44.45 27.97 -44.30
CA SER A 117 -45.80 27.71 -44.83
C SER A 117 -46.69 28.96 -44.84
N SER A 118 -46.53 29.86 -43.86
CA SER A 118 -47.23 31.14 -43.85
C SER A 118 -46.75 32.06 -44.98
N LEU A 119 -45.45 32.10 -45.25
CA LEU A 119 -44.87 32.86 -46.36
C LEU A 119 -45.34 32.31 -47.71
N ASP A 120 -45.32 31.00 -47.91
CA ASP A 120 -45.81 30.35 -49.13
C ASP A 120 -47.26 30.76 -49.43
N THR A 121 -48.13 30.70 -48.41
CA THR A 121 -49.54 31.11 -48.54
C THR A 121 -49.68 32.58 -48.97
N LYS A 122 -48.86 33.48 -48.39
CA LYS A 122 -48.86 34.91 -48.74
C LYS A 122 -48.36 35.14 -50.16
N ILE A 123 -47.32 34.43 -50.58
CA ILE A 123 -46.77 34.50 -51.94
C ILE A 123 -47.83 34.05 -52.95
N ASP A 124 -48.55 32.97 -52.70
CA ASP A 124 -49.59 32.47 -53.59
C ASP A 124 -50.77 33.44 -53.70
N SER A 125 -51.16 34.09 -52.59
CA SER A 125 -52.15 35.16 -52.62
C SER A 125 -51.70 36.35 -53.48
N VAL A 126 -50.45 36.79 -53.35
CA VAL A 126 -49.89 37.88 -54.16
C VAL A 126 -49.86 37.50 -55.64
N LYS A 127 -49.38 36.30 -55.99
CA LYS A 127 -49.38 35.79 -57.38
C LYS A 127 -50.78 35.80 -57.97
N THR A 128 -51.76 35.30 -57.23
CA THR A 128 -53.17 35.27 -57.65
C THR A 128 -53.69 36.68 -57.95
N ASN A 129 -53.40 37.64 -57.07
CA ASN A 129 -53.80 39.04 -57.26
C ASN A 129 -53.14 39.71 -58.48
N PHE A 130 -51.92 39.31 -58.85
CA PHE A 130 -51.24 39.80 -60.06
C PHE A 130 -51.83 39.22 -61.35
N ILE A 131 -52.25 37.95 -61.34
CA ILE A 131 -52.86 37.30 -62.52
C ILE A 131 -54.27 37.86 -62.82
N LEU A 132 -54.98 38.31 -61.79
CA LEU A 132 -56.35 38.84 -61.90
C LEU A 132 -56.44 40.35 -62.26
N LYS A 133 -55.30 41.04 -62.37
CA LYS A 133 -55.20 42.44 -62.80
C LYS A 133 -54.77 42.54 -64.26
#